data_AF-A0A103Y596-F1
#
_entry.id   AF-A0A103Y596-F1
#
_cell.length_a   1.000
_cell.length_b   1.000
_cell.length_c   1.000
_cell.angle_alpha   90.00
_cell.angle_beta   90.00
_cell.angle_gamma   90.00
#
_symmetry.space_group_name_H-M   'P 1'
#
loop_
_entity.id
_entity.type
_entity.pdbx_description
1 polymer ?
#
loop_
_entity_poly.entity_id
_entity_poly.type
_entity_poly.pdbx_seq_one_letter_code
_entity_poly.pdbx_strand_id
1 'polypeptide(L)'
;MDGLFNLVKMLFDIDVVPADGLAPVWNTDVKFYCIKDSSGSPISYFYFDPYSRPSEKQGGAWMDEVFARSRVCSHDNTSVRLPVAHIVCNQMPPVGDKPSLMTFYEVSTIFHEFGHALQHMLTKQDEGLVAGIRGIEWDAIELPSQFMENWCYHRDTLMGIAKHYETGECLPEDIYQKLLAAKTFRAGAYAAGYYSYKALRDTGHRFKETVLALGGGKHPLEVFIEFRGREPSPEPLLRHNGLVQTTA
;
A
#
# COMPACT_ATOMS: atom_id res chain seq x y z
N MET A 1 -2.57 10.34 -5.01
CA MET A 1 -2.93 9.85 -3.66
C MET A 1 -4.40 9.47 -3.55
N ASP A 2 -5.34 10.33 -3.98
CA ASP A 2 -6.78 10.07 -3.86
C ASP A 2 -7.25 8.69 -4.36
N GLY A 3 -6.77 8.24 -5.52
CA GLY A 3 -7.12 6.91 -6.02
C GLY A 3 -6.61 5.76 -5.15
N LEU A 4 -5.44 5.90 -4.53
CA LEU A 4 -4.93 4.95 -3.53
C LEU A 4 -5.79 4.98 -2.25
N PHE A 5 -6.19 6.16 -1.79
CA PHE A 5 -7.05 6.31 -0.61
C PHE A 5 -8.45 5.72 -0.84
N ASN A 6 -9.02 5.93 -2.02
CA ASN A 6 -10.28 5.30 -2.43
C ASN A 6 -10.17 3.78 -2.49
N LEU A 7 -9.04 3.25 -2.98
CA LEU A 7 -8.78 1.82 -3.01
C LEU A 7 -8.76 1.23 -1.60
N VAL A 8 -8.02 1.83 -0.66
CA VAL A 8 -7.93 1.28 0.70
C VAL A 8 -9.21 1.48 1.51
N LYS A 9 -10.00 2.51 1.20
CA LYS A 9 -11.38 2.61 1.70
C LYS A 9 -12.22 1.44 1.23
N MET A 10 -12.15 1.09 -0.05
CA MET A 10 -12.90 -0.03 -0.62
C MET A 10 -12.45 -1.38 -0.05
N LEU A 11 -11.14 -1.62 0.02
CA LEU A 11 -10.58 -2.92 0.44
C LEU A 11 -10.63 -3.13 1.96
N PHE A 12 -10.30 -2.09 2.72
CA PHE A 12 -9.98 -2.20 4.14
C PHE A 12 -10.93 -1.39 5.02
N ASP A 13 -11.87 -0.66 4.44
CA ASP A 13 -12.83 0.19 5.16
C ASP A 13 -12.15 1.14 6.14
N ILE A 14 -11.12 1.83 5.64
CA ILE A 14 -10.39 2.87 6.35
C ILE A 14 -10.45 4.19 5.58
N ASP A 15 -10.53 5.31 6.30
CA ASP A 15 -10.48 6.64 5.71
C ASP A 15 -9.11 7.26 5.98
N VAL A 16 -8.47 7.78 4.94
CA VAL A 16 -7.19 8.50 5.05
C VAL A 16 -7.46 9.99 4.88
N VAL A 17 -7.15 10.78 5.90
CA VAL A 17 -7.41 12.23 5.90
C VAL A 17 -6.12 13.02 6.18
N PRO A 18 -5.91 14.17 5.50
CA PRO A 18 -4.80 15.06 5.83
C PRO A 18 -4.86 15.49 7.31
N ALA A 19 -3.70 15.54 7.94
CA ALA A 19 -3.51 15.91 9.34
C ALA A 19 -2.29 16.84 9.52
N ASP A 20 -1.88 17.53 8.46
CA ASP A 20 -0.76 18.48 8.49
C ASP A 20 -0.93 19.50 9.62
N GLY A 21 0.15 19.76 10.36
CA GLY A 21 0.15 20.63 11.55
C GLY A 21 -0.15 19.92 12.88
N LEU A 22 -0.64 18.68 12.86
CA LEU A 22 -0.81 17.88 14.09
C LEU A 22 0.53 17.38 14.64
N ALA A 23 1.50 17.12 13.77
CA ALA A 23 2.85 16.68 14.12
C ALA A 23 3.90 17.57 13.46
N PRO A 24 5.07 17.79 14.11
CA PRO A 24 6.17 18.50 13.48
C PRO A 24 6.73 17.72 12.29
N VAL A 25 7.18 18.43 11.26
CA VAL A 25 7.79 17.85 10.06
C VAL A 25 9.17 18.44 9.81
N TRP A 26 10.04 17.69 9.14
CA TRP A 26 11.43 18.09 8.86
C TRP A 26 11.61 18.85 7.55
N ASN A 27 10.62 18.82 6.66
CA ASN A 27 10.65 19.50 5.37
C ASN A 27 9.22 19.90 4.96
N THR A 28 9.07 20.98 4.20
CA THR A 28 7.77 21.55 3.78
C THR A 28 6.98 20.65 2.83
N ASP A 29 7.66 19.75 2.13
CA ASP A 29 7.05 18.81 1.19
C ASP A 29 6.50 17.57 1.91
N VAL A 30 6.86 17.36 3.18
CA VAL A 30 6.35 16.24 3.98
C VAL A 30 4.88 16.46 4.26
N LYS A 31 4.08 15.44 3.96
CA LYS A 31 2.66 15.40 4.29
C LYS A 31 2.40 14.47 5.46
N PHE A 32 1.46 14.83 6.32
CA PHE A 32 1.05 14.01 7.44
C PHE A 32 -0.43 13.64 7.33
N TYR A 33 -0.74 12.37 7.60
CA TYR A 33 -2.08 11.83 7.44
C TYR A 33 -2.52 11.06 8.68
N CYS A 34 -3.82 11.11 8.95
CA CYS A 34 -4.51 10.29 9.94
C CYS A 34 -5.31 9.21 9.22
N ILE A 35 -5.21 7.97 9.70
CA ILE A 35 -6.08 6.87 9.27
C ILE A 35 -7.17 6.67 10.32
N LYS A 36 -8.40 6.62 9.86
CA LYS A 36 -9.59 6.39 10.67
C LYS A 36 -10.28 5.08 10.29
N ASP A 37 -10.89 4.44 11.27
CA ASP A 37 -11.80 3.33 11.02
C ASP A 37 -13.18 3.81 10.54
N SER A 38 -14.08 2.86 10.27
CA SER A 38 -15.45 3.15 9.82
C SER A 38 -16.33 3.84 10.86
N SER A 39 -15.92 3.89 12.14
CA SER A 39 -16.57 4.71 13.17
C SER A 39 -16.10 6.17 13.15
N GLY A 40 -15.05 6.48 12.37
CA GLY A 40 -14.39 7.78 12.34
C GLY A 40 -13.31 7.95 13.41
N SER A 41 -12.98 6.89 14.15
CA SER A 41 -11.97 6.93 15.21
C SER A 41 -10.56 6.81 14.62
N PRO A 42 -9.58 7.63 15.06
CA PRO A 42 -8.19 7.48 14.64
C PRO A 42 -7.62 6.13 15.07
N ILE A 43 -6.99 5.43 14.14
CA ILE A 43 -6.34 4.13 14.39
C ILE A 43 -4.83 4.16 14.14
N SER A 44 -4.33 5.10 13.33
CA SER A 44 -2.90 5.25 13.03
C SER A 44 -2.61 6.54 12.28
N TYR A 45 -1.32 6.83 12.09
CA TYR A 45 -0.84 7.99 11.33
C TYR A 45 0.36 7.64 10.46
N PHE A 46 0.62 8.45 9.44
CA PHE A 46 1.88 8.34 8.70
C PHE A 46 2.35 9.67 8.12
N TYR A 47 3.66 9.77 7.98
CA TYR A 47 4.33 10.80 7.18
C TYR A 47 4.58 10.29 5.77
N PHE A 48 4.49 11.18 4.80
CA PHE A 48 4.87 10.91 3.41
C PHE A 48 5.87 11.95 2.93
N ASP A 49 7.10 11.52 2.62
CA ASP A 49 8.18 12.34 2.06
C ASP A 49 8.45 11.90 0.60
N PRO A 50 7.79 12.50 -0.40
CA PRO A 50 7.71 11.95 -1.75
C PRO A 50 8.91 12.21 -2.66
N TYR A 51 9.54 13.38 -2.53
CA TYR A 51 10.37 13.93 -3.60
C TYR A 51 11.85 13.61 -3.42
N SER A 52 12.55 13.49 -4.55
CA SER A 52 14.00 13.38 -4.60
C SER A 52 14.67 14.64 -4.06
N ARG A 53 15.60 14.48 -3.11
CA ARG A 53 16.44 15.55 -2.55
C ARG A 53 17.88 15.06 -2.34
N PRO A 54 18.64 14.82 -3.43
CA PRO A 54 19.91 14.10 -3.36
C PRO A 54 21.02 14.80 -2.54
N SER A 55 20.87 16.09 -2.25
CA SER A 55 21.79 16.83 -1.39
C SER A 55 21.75 16.38 0.07
N GLU A 56 20.64 15.80 0.54
CA GLU A 56 20.41 15.53 1.98
C GLU A 56 19.59 14.26 2.26
N LYS A 57 19.01 13.63 1.22
CA LYS A 57 18.12 12.47 1.34
C LYS A 57 18.70 11.29 0.56
N GLN A 58 18.72 10.13 1.21
CA GLN A 58 19.11 8.87 0.59
C GLN A 58 18.19 8.53 -0.59
N GLY A 59 18.76 7.97 -1.67
CA GLY A 59 18.00 7.52 -2.84
C GLY A 59 17.20 6.24 -2.57
N GLY A 60 16.29 5.91 -3.49
CA GLY A 60 15.41 4.73 -3.40
C GLY A 60 14.02 5.07 -2.86
N ALA A 61 13.34 4.06 -2.33
CA ALA A 61 12.09 4.22 -1.60
C ALA A 61 12.08 3.21 -0.45
N TRP A 62 11.44 3.57 0.65
CA TRP A 62 11.32 2.72 1.81
C TRP A 62 10.17 3.18 2.72
N MET A 63 9.72 2.24 3.54
CA MET A 63 8.87 2.47 4.70
C MET A 63 9.70 2.28 5.96
N ASP A 64 9.45 3.09 6.99
CA ASP A 64 10.05 2.91 8.31
C ASP A 64 9.02 3.10 9.41
N GLU A 65 9.23 2.49 10.57
CA GLU A 65 8.39 2.68 11.73
C GLU A 65 8.82 3.90 12.55
N VAL A 66 7.87 4.74 12.95
CA VAL A 66 8.12 5.81 13.93
C VAL A 66 7.80 5.29 15.32
N PHE A 67 6.59 4.79 15.49
CA PHE A 67 6.12 4.15 16.72
C PHE A 67 5.30 2.91 16.36
N ALA A 68 5.59 1.79 17.02
CA ALA A 68 4.73 0.61 16.96
C ALA A 68 3.49 0.77 17.85
N ARG A 69 2.41 0.07 17.45
CA ARG A 69 1.21 -0.12 18.25
C ARG A 69 1.60 -0.84 19.54
N SER A 70 1.21 -0.31 20.70
CA SER A 70 1.66 -0.87 21.98
C SER A 70 0.75 -0.48 23.12
N ARG A 71 0.28 -1.49 23.87
CA ARG A 71 -0.43 -1.31 25.14
C ARG A 71 0.50 -0.79 26.25
N VAL A 72 1.76 -1.25 26.29
CA VAL A 72 2.72 -0.83 27.34
C VAL A 72 3.10 0.65 27.21
N CYS A 73 3.10 1.17 25.98
CA CYS A 73 3.44 2.56 25.71
C CYS A 73 2.22 3.48 25.65
N SER A 74 1.03 3.05 26.09
CA SER A 74 -0.17 3.89 26.08
C SER A 74 -0.07 5.05 27.08
N HIS A 75 -0.77 6.14 26.80
CA HIS A 75 -0.82 7.34 27.66
C HIS A 75 -2.27 7.85 27.78
N ASP A 76 -2.52 8.82 28.67
CA ASP A 76 -3.81 9.52 28.78
C ASP A 76 -5.05 8.62 28.95
N ASN A 77 -4.91 7.53 29.72
CA ASN A 77 -5.96 6.51 29.92
C ASN A 77 -6.44 5.83 28.63
N THR A 78 -5.67 5.89 27.54
CA THR A 78 -5.92 5.08 26.35
C THR A 78 -5.47 3.65 26.56
N SER A 79 -6.16 2.70 25.91
CA SER A 79 -5.81 1.27 25.98
C SER A 79 -4.56 0.92 25.19
N VAL A 80 -4.16 1.76 24.23
CA VAL A 80 -3.06 1.51 23.29
C VAL A 80 -2.49 2.82 22.75
N ARG A 81 -1.16 2.88 22.54
CA ARG A 81 -0.53 3.90 21.69
C ARG A 81 -0.69 3.53 20.22
N LEU A 82 -1.25 4.43 19.43
CA LEU A 82 -1.45 4.22 17.99
C LEU A 82 -0.12 4.14 17.23
N PRO A 83 0.00 3.27 16.20
CA PRO A 83 1.19 3.19 15.38
C PRO A 83 1.34 4.39 14.46
N VAL A 84 2.59 4.74 14.17
CA VAL A 84 2.97 5.80 13.24
C VAL A 84 4.06 5.29 12.29
N ALA A 85 3.90 5.56 10.99
CA ALA A 85 4.82 5.13 9.92
C ALA A 85 5.45 6.32 9.17
N HIS A 86 6.60 6.07 8.55
CA HIS A 86 7.17 6.87 7.48
C HIS A 86 6.98 6.16 6.15
N ILE A 87 6.60 6.90 5.12
CA ILE A 87 6.64 6.48 3.72
C ILE A 87 7.55 7.46 3.00
N VAL A 88 8.64 6.96 2.43
CA VAL A 88 9.65 7.78 1.78
C VAL A 88 9.83 7.30 0.34
N CYS A 89 9.71 8.22 -0.61
CA CYS A 89 9.99 7.98 -2.02
C CYS A 89 11.00 9.01 -2.53
N ASN A 90 11.52 8.80 -3.74
CA ASN A 90 12.38 9.78 -4.41
C ASN A 90 11.86 10.08 -5.83
N GLN A 91 10.54 10.30 -5.96
CA GLN A 91 9.92 10.62 -7.25
C GLN A 91 10.34 12.00 -7.74
N MET A 92 10.10 12.28 -9.03
CA MET A 92 10.39 13.59 -9.62
C MET A 92 9.68 14.73 -8.84
N PRO A 93 10.41 15.76 -8.40
CA PRO A 93 9.81 16.91 -7.72
C PRO A 93 8.90 17.70 -8.68
N PRO A 94 7.98 18.52 -8.13
CA PRO A 94 7.24 19.52 -8.90
C PRO A 94 8.16 20.38 -9.78
N VAL A 95 7.67 20.78 -10.97
CA VAL A 95 8.41 21.66 -11.90
C VAL A 95 7.64 22.97 -12.05
N GLY A 96 8.19 24.06 -11.51
CA GLY A 96 7.50 25.34 -11.43
C GLY A 96 6.20 25.21 -10.62
N ASP A 97 5.09 25.71 -11.15
CA ASP A 97 3.78 25.67 -10.49
C ASP A 97 2.99 24.37 -10.77
N LYS A 98 3.58 23.40 -11.48
CA LYS A 98 2.93 22.14 -11.83
C LYS A 98 3.10 21.11 -10.73
N PRO A 99 2.11 20.23 -10.49
CA PRO A 99 2.29 19.12 -9.56
C PRO A 99 3.41 18.17 -10.05
N SER A 100 3.90 17.32 -9.16
CA SER A 100 4.77 16.21 -9.54
C SER A 100 4.04 15.28 -10.51
N LEU A 101 4.57 15.15 -11.72
CA LEU A 101 4.08 14.24 -12.74
C LEU A 101 4.89 12.95 -12.68
N MET A 102 4.20 11.83 -12.57
CA MET A 102 4.80 10.55 -12.23
C MET A 102 4.82 9.59 -13.41
N THR A 103 5.88 8.80 -13.50
CA THR A 103 5.92 7.57 -14.27
C THR A 103 5.07 6.49 -13.61
N PHE A 104 4.66 5.47 -14.37
CA PHE A 104 3.96 4.32 -13.81
C PHE A 104 4.79 3.59 -12.74
N TYR A 105 6.11 3.56 -12.91
CA TYR A 105 7.02 2.95 -11.94
C TYR A 105 6.95 3.67 -10.58
N GLU A 106 7.03 5.00 -10.57
CA GLU A 106 6.91 5.79 -9.33
C GLU A 106 5.53 5.59 -8.67
N VAL A 107 4.47 5.43 -9.46
CA VAL A 107 3.14 5.09 -8.91
C VAL A 107 3.17 3.71 -8.24
N SER A 108 3.76 2.70 -8.88
CA SER A 108 3.92 1.36 -8.29
C SER A 108 4.74 1.41 -7.01
N THR A 109 5.82 2.21 -6.98
CA THR A 109 6.65 2.41 -5.79
C THR A 109 5.85 2.99 -4.62
N ILE A 110 5.00 4.01 -4.84
CA ILE A 110 4.13 4.50 -3.77
C ILE A 110 3.22 3.38 -3.24
N PHE A 111 2.62 2.58 -4.13
CA PHE A 111 1.75 1.48 -3.72
C PHE A 111 2.50 0.42 -2.91
N HIS A 112 3.72 0.10 -3.32
CA HIS A 112 4.63 -0.80 -2.63
C HIS A 112 4.89 -0.33 -1.19
N GLU A 113 5.40 0.89 -1.01
CA GLU A 113 5.70 1.43 0.33
C GLU A 113 4.43 1.58 1.18
N PHE A 114 3.30 1.92 0.56
CA PHE A 114 2.02 1.99 1.26
C PHE A 114 1.56 0.62 1.75
N GLY A 115 1.92 -0.48 1.08
CA GLY A 115 1.65 -1.84 1.55
C GLY A 115 2.39 -2.19 2.84
N HIS A 116 3.68 -1.85 2.95
CA HIS A 116 4.41 -1.96 4.22
C HIS A 116 3.77 -1.09 5.30
N ALA A 117 3.43 0.16 4.96
CA ALA A 117 2.83 1.08 5.90
C ALA A 117 1.48 0.56 6.41
N LEU A 118 0.64 -0.01 5.55
CA LEU A 118 -0.62 -0.64 5.93
C LEU A 118 -0.43 -1.78 6.93
N GLN A 119 0.56 -2.64 6.74
CA GLN A 119 0.82 -3.74 7.68
C GLN A 119 1.24 -3.22 9.06
N HIS A 120 2.06 -2.17 9.10
CA HIS A 120 2.40 -1.51 10.36
C HIS A 120 1.19 -0.84 11.02
N MET A 121 0.40 -0.12 10.22
CA MET A 121 -0.65 0.80 10.69
C MET A 121 -1.97 0.10 11.04
N LEU A 122 -2.28 -1.04 10.44
CA LEU A 122 -3.54 -1.77 10.65
C LEU A 122 -3.40 -3.00 11.56
N THR A 123 -2.22 -3.17 12.16
CA THR A 123 -1.99 -4.24 13.12
C THR A 123 -2.99 -4.19 14.28
N LYS A 124 -3.50 -5.36 14.67
CA LYS A 124 -4.35 -5.56 15.84
C LYS A 124 -3.59 -6.12 17.04
N GLN A 125 -2.29 -6.35 16.89
CA GLN A 125 -1.42 -6.71 18.01
C GLN A 125 -1.19 -5.49 18.90
N ASP A 126 -1.41 -5.69 20.19
CA ASP A 126 -1.13 -4.70 21.25
C ASP A 126 0.21 -4.97 21.95
N GLU A 127 0.83 -6.11 21.66
CA GLU A 127 2.15 -6.50 22.14
C GLU A 127 3.23 -5.86 21.25
N GLY A 128 3.82 -4.77 21.72
CA GLY A 128 4.62 -3.87 20.88
C GLY A 128 5.89 -4.48 20.28
N LEU A 129 6.37 -5.61 20.78
CA LEU A 129 7.55 -6.31 20.23
C LEU A 129 7.22 -7.18 19.01
N VAL A 130 5.94 -7.45 18.75
CA VAL A 130 5.46 -8.24 17.60
C VAL A 130 4.36 -7.52 16.80
N ALA A 131 4.11 -6.24 17.13
CA ALA A 131 3.12 -5.43 16.45
C ALA A 131 3.64 -4.85 15.13
N GLY A 132 2.72 -4.65 14.19
CA GLY A 132 3.05 -4.12 12.87
C GLY A 132 3.88 -5.12 12.07
N ILE A 133 5.07 -4.70 11.67
CA ILE A 133 6.02 -5.52 10.90
C ILE A 133 7.05 -6.26 11.79
N ARG A 134 7.05 -5.99 13.09
CA ARG A 134 8.03 -6.57 14.03
C ARG A 134 7.78 -8.06 14.23
N GLY A 135 8.85 -8.85 14.23
CA GLY A 135 8.81 -10.29 14.46
C GLY A 135 8.28 -11.11 13.27
N ILE A 136 8.01 -10.46 12.12
CA ILE A 136 7.71 -11.17 10.87
C ILE A 136 9.04 -11.62 10.24
N GLU A 137 9.11 -12.88 9.84
CA GLU A 137 10.25 -13.42 9.11
C GLU A 137 10.50 -12.62 7.83
N TRP A 138 11.78 -12.30 7.58
CA TRP A 138 12.18 -11.30 6.59
C TRP A 138 11.73 -11.61 5.16
N ASP A 139 11.65 -12.89 4.81
CA ASP A 139 11.18 -13.35 3.50
C ASP A 139 9.67 -13.17 3.27
N ALA A 140 8.90 -12.89 4.33
CA ALA A 140 7.46 -12.63 4.26
C ALA A 140 7.08 -11.14 4.34
N ILE A 141 8.01 -10.24 4.67
CA ILE A 141 7.74 -8.80 4.89
C ILE A 141 7.28 -8.08 3.61
N GLU A 142 7.65 -8.62 2.45
CA GLU A 142 7.33 -8.08 1.12
C GLU A 142 5.94 -8.50 0.61
N LEU A 143 5.23 -9.37 1.32
CA LEU A 143 3.92 -9.83 0.89
C LEU A 143 2.90 -8.67 0.72
N PRO A 144 2.69 -7.76 1.70
CA PRO A 144 1.70 -6.69 1.55
C PRO A 144 2.15 -5.59 0.59
N SER A 145 3.45 -5.28 0.50
CA SER A 145 3.99 -4.28 -0.44
C SER A 145 3.74 -4.72 -1.88
N GLN A 146 4.16 -5.93 -2.25
CA GLN A 146 3.94 -6.50 -3.59
C GLN A 146 2.46 -6.77 -3.89
N PHE A 147 1.66 -7.10 -2.87
CA PHE A 147 0.21 -7.21 -3.04
C PHE A 147 -0.40 -5.90 -3.53
N MET A 148 0.01 -4.76 -2.96
CA MET A 148 -0.53 -3.45 -3.33
C MET A 148 -0.18 -3.06 -4.78
N GLU A 149 1.01 -3.38 -5.27
CA GLU A 149 1.43 -3.08 -6.66
C GLU A 149 0.50 -3.68 -7.73
N ASN A 150 -0.10 -4.84 -7.45
CA ASN A 150 -1.03 -5.47 -8.41
C ASN A 150 -2.23 -4.59 -8.74
N TRP A 151 -2.63 -3.71 -7.83
CA TRP A 151 -3.76 -2.81 -8.01
C TRP A 151 -3.48 -1.64 -8.95
N CYS A 152 -2.21 -1.35 -9.26
CA CYS A 152 -1.85 -0.37 -10.29
C CYS A 152 -2.33 -0.79 -11.69
N TYR A 153 -2.60 -2.08 -11.91
CA TYR A 153 -3.15 -2.61 -13.15
C TYR A 153 -4.65 -2.91 -13.10
N HIS A 154 -5.26 -2.82 -11.91
CA HIS A 154 -6.70 -2.96 -11.77
C HIS A 154 -7.39 -1.77 -12.44
N ARG A 155 -8.29 -2.04 -13.39
CA ARG A 155 -8.88 -1.02 -14.25
C ARG A 155 -9.47 0.14 -13.45
N ASP A 156 -10.32 -0.15 -12.48
CA ASP A 156 -11.05 0.91 -11.76
C ASP A 156 -10.12 1.73 -10.86
N THR A 157 -9.09 1.10 -10.28
CA THR A 157 -8.03 1.81 -9.54
C THR A 157 -7.24 2.73 -10.48
N LEU A 158 -6.75 2.22 -11.61
CA LEU A 158 -5.96 3.00 -12.55
C LEU A 158 -6.79 4.16 -13.11
N MET A 159 -8.02 3.91 -13.57
CA MET A 159 -8.90 4.95 -14.11
C MET A 159 -9.32 5.97 -13.03
N GLY A 160 -9.34 5.57 -11.76
CA GLY A 160 -9.53 6.49 -10.63
C GLY A 160 -8.34 7.45 -10.40
N ILE A 161 -7.13 7.05 -10.83
CA ILE A 161 -5.89 7.85 -10.68
C ILE A 161 -5.57 8.65 -11.95
N ALA A 162 -5.71 8.01 -13.12
CA ALA A 162 -5.19 8.50 -14.38
C ALA A 162 -6.12 9.56 -15.00
N LYS A 163 -6.03 10.78 -14.47
CA LYS A 163 -6.69 11.97 -15.00
C LYS A 163 -5.65 13.02 -15.39
N HIS A 164 -5.86 13.68 -16.52
CA HIS A 164 -4.99 14.77 -16.93
C HIS A 164 -5.02 15.90 -15.90
N TYR A 165 -3.85 16.39 -15.47
CA TYR A 165 -3.76 17.32 -14.34
C TYR A 165 -4.44 18.68 -14.60
N GLU A 166 -4.46 19.13 -15.86
CA GLU A 166 -5.14 20.38 -16.25
C GLU A 166 -6.62 20.18 -16.63
N THR A 167 -6.92 19.25 -17.54
CA THR A 167 -8.28 19.09 -18.11
C THR A 167 -9.19 18.19 -17.28
N GLY A 168 -8.64 17.37 -16.39
CA GLY A 168 -9.38 16.37 -15.62
C GLY A 168 -9.90 15.17 -16.43
N GLU A 169 -9.60 15.11 -17.74
CA GLU A 169 -10.02 14.01 -18.60
C GLU A 169 -9.36 12.69 -18.18
N CYS A 170 -10.14 11.61 -18.18
CA CYS A 170 -9.65 10.28 -17.87
C CYS A 170 -8.74 9.73 -18.99
N LEU A 171 -7.82 8.85 -18.62
CA LEU A 171 -7.00 8.12 -19.56
C LEU A 171 -7.86 7.40 -20.61
N PRO A 172 -7.57 7.55 -21.91
CA PRO A 172 -8.28 6.82 -22.96
C PRO A 172 -8.17 5.31 -22.78
N GLU A 173 -9.27 4.61 -23.06
CA GLU A 173 -9.34 3.14 -22.89
C GLU A 173 -8.29 2.41 -23.73
N ASP A 174 -7.99 2.87 -24.95
CA ASP A 174 -6.97 2.26 -25.79
C ASP A 174 -5.56 2.37 -25.20
N ILE A 175 -5.27 3.44 -24.47
CA ILE A 175 -4.01 3.62 -23.76
C ILE A 175 -3.94 2.71 -22.53
N TYR A 176 -5.05 2.54 -21.79
CA TYR A 176 -5.11 1.54 -20.72
C TYR A 176 -4.82 0.13 -21.24
N GLN A 177 -5.42 -0.27 -22.36
CA GLN A 177 -5.17 -1.59 -22.95
C GLN A 177 -3.69 -1.75 -23.37
N LYS A 178 -3.07 -0.69 -23.89
CA LYS A 178 -1.62 -0.68 -24.19
C LYS A 178 -0.75 -0.83 -22.93
N LEU A 179 -1.10 -0.14 -21.84
CA LEU A 179 -0.41 -0.29 -20.55
C LEU A 179 -0.55 -1.72 -20.00
N LEU A 180 -1.75 -2.30 -20.09
CA LEU A 180 -2.01 -3.66 -19.64
C LEU A 180 -1.22 -4.69 -20.47
N ALA A 181 -1.19 -4.52 -21.79
CA ALA A 181 -0.39 -5.37 -22.68
C ALA A 181 1.12 -5.21 -22.42
N ALA A 182 1.57 -4.01 -22.06
CA ALA A 182 2.97 -3.73 -21.74
C ALA A 182 3.39 -4.24 -20.36
N LYS A 183 2.46 -4.57 -19.45
CA LYS A 183 2.78 -5.21 -18.15
C LYS A 183 3.70 -6.41 -18.32
N THR A 184 3.43 -7.18 -19.37
CA THR A 184 4.13 -8.42 -19.70
C THR A 184 5.24 -8.23 -20.73
N PHE A 185 5.58 -6.98 -21.06
CA PHE A 185 6.71 -6.70 -21.93
C PHE A 185 7.99 -7.19 -21.22
N ARG A 186 8.59 -8.25 -21.77
CA ARG A 186 9.74 -9.00 -21.21
C ARG A 186 9.43 -9.96 -20.04
N ALA A 187 8.16 -10.18 -19.72
CA ALA A 187 7.69 -11.21 -18.79
C ALA A 187 6.32 -11.68 -19.30
N GLY A 188 6.19 -12.82 -20.00
CA GLY A 188 5.05 -13.24 -20.83
C GLY A 188 3.60 -12.99 -20.33
N ALA A 189 2.62 -13.17 -21.24
CA ALA A 189 1.24 -12.66 -21.18
C ALA A 189 0.35 -12.98 -19.95
N TYR A 190 -0.67 -12.12 -19.71
CA TYR A 190 -1.73 -12.24 -18.67
C TYR A 190 -3.14 -11.83 -19.17
N ALA A 191 -4.19 -12.34 -18.50
CA ALA A 191 -5.58 -11.88 -18.58
C ALA A 191 -6.17 -11.60 -17.18
N ALA A 192 -6.66 -10.37 -16.95
CA ALA A 192 -7.32 -9.96 -15.70
C ALA A 192 -8.75 -10.51 -15.62
N GLY A 193 -9.08 -11.22 -14.54
CA GLY A 193 -10.44 -11.70 -14.29
C GLY A 193 -11.37 -10.58 -13.81
N TYR A 194 -12.64 -10.64 -14.21
CA TYR A 194 -13.69 -9.79 -13.66
C TYR A 194 -14.15 -10.35 -12.30
N TYR A 195 -13.97 -9.57 -11.22
CA TYR A 195 -14.48 -9.90 -9.89
C TYR A 195 -15.61 -8.93 -9.52
N SER A 196 -16.62 -9.42 -8.80
CA SER A 196 -17.67 -8.53 -8.27
C SER A 196 -17.12 -7.65 -7.15
N TYR A 197 -17.68 -6.45 -7.00
CA TYR A 197 -17.31 -5.53 -5.92
C TYR A 197 -17.38 -6.19 -4.53
N LYS A 198 -18.42 -7.00 -4.28
CA LYS A 198 -18.55 -7.76 -3.04
C LYS A 198 -17.38 -8.74 -2.83
N ALA A 199 -16.96 -9.46 -3.87
CA ALA A 199 -15.86 -10.41 -3.76
C ALA A 199 -14.51 -9.72 -3.48
N LEU A 200 -14.29 -8.54 -4.07
CA LEU A 200 -13.10 -7.71 -3.80
C LEU A 200 -13.11 -7.23 -2.35
N ARG A 201 -14.24 -6.70 -1.87
CA ARG A 201 -14.41 -6.24 -0.48
C ARG A 201 -14.23 -7.37 0.53
N ASP A 202 -14.85 -8.54 0.30
CA ASP A 202 -14.72 -9.70 1.19
C ASP A 202 -13.27 -10.22 1.25
N THR A 203 -12.56 -10.18 0.12
CA THR A 203 -11.14 -10.56 0.05
C THR A 203 -10.25 -9.52 0.72
N GLY A 204 -10.49 -8.23 0.50
CA GLY A 204 -9.79 -7.13 1.16
C GLY A 204 -9.97 -7.18 2.67
N HIS A 205 -11.19 -7.42 3.14
CA HIS A 205 -11.47 -7.61 4.56
C HIS A 205 -10.69 -8.79 5.14
N ARG A 206 -10.71 -9.96 4.48
CA ARG A 206 -9.94 -11.11 4.95
C ARG A 206 -8.43 -10.84 4.95
N PHE A 207 -7.90 -10.09 3.98
CA PHE A 207 -6.49 -9.68 3.95
C PHE A 207 -6.14 -8.74 5.12
N LYS A 208 -7.03 -7.76 5.39
CA LYS A 208 -6.91 -6.87 6.55
C LYS A 208 -6.87 -7.64 7.87
N GLU A 209 -7.80 -8.58 8.05
CA GLU A 209 -7.98 -9.33 9.30
C GLU A 209 -6.89 -10.40 9.54
N THR A 210 -6.06 -10.68 8.53
CA THR A 210 -4.96 -11.67 8.64
C THR A 210 -3.62 -10.99 8.42
N VAL A 211 -3.20 -10.81 7.16
CA VAL A 211 -1.87 -10.33 6.76
C VAL A 211 -1.52 -8.97 7.37
N LEU A 212 -2.48 -8.04 7.43
CA LEU A 212 -2.25 -6.70 7.98
C LEU A 212 -2.46 -6.63 9.50
N ALA A 213 -3.27 -7.51 10.09
CA ALA A 213 -3.64 -7.44 11.50
C ALA A 213 -2.67 -8.19 12.42
N LEU A 214 -2.13 -9.33 12.01
CA LEU A 214 -1.56 -10.31 12.95
C LEU A 214 -0.09 -10.05 13.34
N GLY A 215 0.62 -9.21 12.59
CA GLY A 215 2.04 -8.89 12.80
C GLY A 215 2.92 -10.15 12.95
N GLY A 216 4.01 -10.04 13.71
CA GLY A 216 4.86 -11.19 14.08
C GLY A 216 4.30 -12.05 15.21
N GLY A 217 3.04 -11.83 15.62
CA GLY A 217 2.40 -12.62 16.68
C GLY A 217 1.96 -14.02 16.24
N LYS A 218 2.07 -14.33 14.94
CA LYS A 218 1.72 -15.61 14.34
C LYS A 218 2.68 -15.92 13.18
N HIS A 219 3.06 -17.18 13.03
CA HIS A 219 3.99 -17.59 11.97
C HIS A 219 3.42 -17.24 10.57
N PRO A 220 4.19 -16.62 9.66
CA PRO A 220 3.68 -16.08 8.40
C PRO A 220 3.01 -17.11 7.49
N LEU A 221 3.50 -18.36 7.48
CA LEU A 221 2.85 -19.43 6.73
C LEU A 221 1.43 -19.71 7.22
N GLU A 222 1.19 -19.66 8.53
CA GLU A 222 -0.15 -19.83 9.11
C GLU A 222 -1.05 -18.65 8.75
N VAL A 223 -0.51 -17.42 8.83
CA VAL A 223 -1.22 -16.20 8.41
C VAL A 223 -1.61 -16.30 6.92
N PHE A 224 -0.71 -16.78 6.07
CA PHE A 224 -0.99 -16.99 4.65
C PHE A 224 -2.09 -18.03 4.44
N ILE A 225 -2.03 -19.17 5.13
CA ILE A 225 -3.05 -20.23 5.02
C ILE A 225 -4.41 -19.72 5.50
N GLU A 226 -4.45 -18.95 6.60
CA GLU A 226 -5.67 -18.34 7.13
C GLU A 226 -6.31 -17.38 6.13
N PHE A 227 -5.49 -16.58 5.43
CA PHE A 227 -5.94 -15.72 4.34
C PHE A 227 -6.41 -16.51 3.10
N ARG A 228 -5.58 -17.46 2.66
CA ARG A 228 -5.67 -18.08 1.32
C ARG A 228 -6.55 -19.32 1.30
N GLY A 229 -6.76 -19.96 2.44
CA GLY A 229 -7.43 -21.24 2.64
C GLY A 229 -6.58 -22.47 2.27
N ARG A 230 -5.28 -22.28 1.96
CA ARG A 230 -4.33 -23.33 1.56
C ARG A 230 -2.90 -22.83 1.62
N GLU A 231 -1.94 -23.75 1.53
CA GLU A 231 -0.51 -23.44 1.36
C GLU A 231 -0.22 -22.67 0.05
N PRO A 232 0.90 -21.91 0.00
CA PRO A 232 1.29 -21.16 -1.19
C PRO A 232 1.62 -22.10 -2.37
N SER A 233 1.40 -21.60 -3.57
CA SER A 233 1.82 -22.26 -4.82
C SER A 233 2.51 -21.22 -5.69
N PRO A 234 3.61 -21.57 -6.39
CA PRO A 234 4.31 -20.64 -7.28
C PRO A 234 3.55 -20.39 -8.59
N GLU A 235 2.52 -21.18 -8.93
CA GLU A 235 1.79 -21.10 -10.19
C GLU A 235 1.24 -19.68 -10.49
N PRO A 236 0.59 -18.95 -9.55
CA PRO A 236 0.11 -17.60 -9.83
C PRO A 236 1.23 -16.62 -10.16
N LEU A 237 2.39 -16.73 -9.49
CA LEU A 237 3.57 -15.91 -9.78
C LEU A 237 4.06 -16.16 -11.21
N LEU A 238 4.22 -17.44 -11.57
CA LEU A 238 4.63 -17.82 -12.93
C LEU A 238 3.62 -17.33 -13.97
N ARG A 239 2.32 -17.49 -13.71
CA ARG A 239 1.25 -17.06 -14.61
C ARG A 239 1.19 -15.54 -14.77
N HIS A 240 1.36 -14.76 -13.70
CA HIS A 240 1.32 -13.30 -13.77
C HIS A 240 2.50 -12.69 -14.53
N ASN A 241 3.60 -13.44 -14.64
CA ASN A 241 4.78 -13.08 -15.40
C ASN A 241 4.88 -13.88 -16.72
N GLY A 242 3.81 -14.60 -17.09
CA GLY A 242 3.71 -15.52 -18.24
C GLY A 242 4.95 -16.39 -18.47
N LEU A 243 5.41 -16.99 -17.38
CA LEU A 243 6.46 -18.01 -17.33
C LEU A 243 5.86 -19.43 -17.32
N VAL A 244 4.55 -19.56 -17.49
CA VAL A 244 3.89 -20.85 -17.73
C VAL A 244 3.95 -21.20 -19.21
N GLN A 245 4.32 -22.45 -19.53
CA GLN A 245 4.31 -22.92 -20.91
C GLN A 245 2.88 -22.86 -21.47
N THR A 246 2.68 -22.11 -22.55
CA THR A 246 1.53 -22.31 -23.42
C THR A 246 1.73 -23.67 -24.08
N THR A 247 1.01 -24.70 -23.63
CA THR A 247 0.89 -25.93 -24.41
C THR A 247 0.27 -25.55 -25.75
N ALA A 248 1.03 -25.78 -26.83
CA ALA A 248 0.61 -25.61 -28.21
C ALA A 248 -0.50 -26.60 -28.60
#